data_AF-A0A1Q3PNW1-F1
#
_entry.id   AF-A0A1Q3PNW1-F1
#
_cell.length_a   1.000
_cell.length_b   1.000
_cell.length_c   1.000
_cell.angle_alpha   90.00
_cell.angle_beta   90.00
_cell.angle_gamma   90.00
#
_symmetry.space_group_name_H-M   'P 1'
#
loop_
_entity.id
_entity.type
_entity.pdbx_description
1 polymer ?
#
loop_
_entity_poly.entity_id
_entity_poly.type
_entity_poly.pdbx_seq_one_letter_code
_entity_poly.pdbx_strand_id
1 'polypeptide(L)'
;MKDKKSGRGIPDSASFKKDKKGGTLLTIEECKIFGIQTNMHDHPYVNLKYFDSSYECLSAWEKDELKLLSDFIQKISDSNWFDIQKACTKHKDRRVLPKSKKVENVSPDITFFELRVSIKARVHGFRSANAFFLCWLDRNHQIYPM
;
A
#
# COMPACT_ATOMS: atom_id res chain seq x y z
N MET A 1 21.42 -25.19 46.74
CA MET A 1 20.33 -26.20 46.86
C MET A 1 19.00 -25.48 46.73
N LYS A 2 18.21 -25.88 45.72
CA LYS A 2 16.78 -25.59 45.42
C LYS A 2 16.39 -24.28 44.70
N ASP A 3 16.02 -24.51 43.44
CA ASP A 3 15.08 -23.78 42.59
C ASP A 3 13.71 -23.46 43.23
N LYS A 4 13.04 -22.42 42.72
CA LYS A 4 11.59 -22.42 42.43
C LYS A 4 11.21 -21.34 41.40
N LYS A 5 10.65 -21.80 40.27
CA LYS A 5 9.90 -21.02 39.26
C LYS A 5 8.50 -20.64 39.76
N SER A 6 7.94 -19.58 39.17
CA SER A 6 6.53 -19.34 38.76
C SER A 6 6.11 -17.92 39.11
N GLY A 7 5.51 -17.07 38.30
CA GLY A 7 4.99 -17.12 36.94
C GLY A 7 4.32 -15.75 36.78
N ARG A 8 4.79 -14.92 35.83
CA ARG A 8 4.13 -13.63 35.57
C ARG A 8 2.99 -13.90 34.59
N GLY A 9 1.78 -13.96 35.14
CA GLY A 9 0.54 -14.03 34.36
C GLY A 9 0.43 -12.83 33.42
N ILE A 10 0.09 -13.12 32.17
CA ILE A 10 -0.36 -12.14 31.19
C ILE A 10 -1.73 -11.63 31.67
N PRO A 11 -1.97 -10.32 31.79
CA PRO A 11 -3.33 -9.85 32.03
C PRO A 11 -4.15 -9.99 30.74
N ASP A 12 -4.82 -11.13 30.61
CA ASP A 12 -5.97 -11.31 29.73
C ASP A 12 -7.15 -10.53 30.31
N SER A 13 -7.31 -9.28 29.87
CA SER A 13 -8.62 -8.64 29.63
C SER A 13 -8.40 -7.17 29.33
N ALA A 14 -8.49 -6.80 28.05
CA ALA A 14 -8.62 -5.40 27.67
C ALA A 14 -10.04 -4.92 28.03
N SER A 15 -10.12 -3.86 28.82
CA SER A 15 -11.35 -3.24 29.28
C SER A 15 -12.02 -2.45 28.14
N PHE A 16 -13.30 -2.69 27.91
CA PHE A 16 -14.11 -1.99 26.91
C PHE A 16 -14.28 -0.51 27.27
N LYS A 17 -13.71 0.39 26.45
CA LYS A 17 -14.10 1.80 26.44
C LYS A 17 -14.93 2.07 25.19
N LYS A 18 -16.21 2.40 25.37
CA LYS A 18 -17.08 2.93 24.31
C LYS A 18 -16.50 4.25 23.81
N ASP A 19 -16.28 4.36 22.50
CA ASP A 19 -16.08 5.66 21.86
C ASP A 19 -17.41 6.44 21.86
N LYS A 20 -17.33 7.75 22.04
CA LYS A 20 -18.45 8.70 22.12
C LYS A 20 -19.23 8.86 20.79
N LYS A 21 -18.88 8.11 19.73
CA LYS A 21 -19.50 8.18 18.40
C LYS A 21 -20.25 6.92 17.94
N GLY A 22 -20.59 5.99 18.84
CA GLY A 22 -21.49 4.88 18.52
C GLY A 22 -20.96 3.87 17.48
N GLY A 23 -19.68 3.93 17.12
CA GLY A 23 -19.03 2.93 16.28
C GLY A 23 -18.54 1.74 17.11
N THR A 24 -18.70 0.54 16.56
CA THR A 24 -18.09 -0.69 17.12
C THR A 24 -16.61 -0.73 16.73
N LEU A 25 -15.74 -0.88 17.71
CA LEU A 25 -14.31 -1.16 17.49
C LEU A 25 -14.13 -2.67 17.27
N LEU A 26 -13.57 -3.04 16.12
CA LEU A 26 -13.19 -4.42 15.84
C LEU A 26 -11.83 -4.73 16.47
N THR A 27 -11.67 -5.94 16.98
CA THR A 27 -10.37 -6.49 17.37
C THR A 27 -9.47 -6.71 16.15
N ILE A 28 -8.16 -6.87 16.38
CA ILE A 28 -7.20 -7.17 15.31
C ILE A 28 -7.55 -8.50 14.62
N GLU A 29 -8.02 -9.49 15.37
CA GLU A 29 -8.42 -10.79 14.80
C GLU A 29 -9.67 -10.67 13.93
N GLU A 30 -10.69 -9.94 14.39
CA GLU A 30 -11.87 -9.66 13.58
C GLU A 30 -11.49 -8.88 12.32
N CYS A 31 -10.61 -7.89 12.43
CA CYS A 31 -10.12 -7.18 11.25
C CYS A 31 -9.42 -8.13 10.26
N LYS A 32 -8.61 -9.08 10.75
CA LYS A 32 -7.98 -10.10 9.89
C LYS A 32 -9.02 -11.00 9.21
N ILE A 33 -10.04 -11.44 9.95
CA ILE A 33 -11.16 -12.25 9.42
C ILE A 33 -11.91 -11.48 8.34
N PHE A 34 -12.16 -10.18 8.56
CA PHE A 34 -12.86 -9.31 7.62
C PHE A 34 -11.97 -8.71 6.53
N GLY A 35 -10.67 -9.08 6.47
CA GLY A 35 -9.72 -8.55 5.49
C GLY A 35 -9.44 -7.05 5.63
N ILE A 36 -9.75 -6.45 6.77
CA ILE A 36 -9.47 -5.05 7.09
C ILE A 36 -7.97 -4.90 7.33
N GLN A 37 -7.34 -4.00 6.58
CA GLN A 37 -5.91 -3.73 6.70
C GLN A 37 -5.62 -2.98 8.00
N THR A 38 -5.10 -3.67 9.02
CA THR A 38 -4.84 -3.10 10.35
C THR A 38 -3.48 -2.45 10.51
N ASN A 39 -2.53 -2.79 9.65
CA ASN A 39 -1.14 -2.48 9.90
C ASN A 39 -0.73 -1.20 9.18
N MET A 40 -1.19 -0.05 9.68
CA MET A 40 -0.82 1.25 9.12
C MET A 40 0.62 1.65 9.45
N HIS A 41 1.22 1.03 10.47
CA HIS A 41 2.59 1.28 10.88
C HIS A 41 3.60 0.30 10.28
N ASP A 42 3.15 -0.69 9.50
CA ASP A 42 4.06 -1.60 8.81
C ASP A 42 4.75 -0.90 7.65
N HIS A 43 6.00 -1.29 7.43
CA HIS A 43 6.83 -0.85 6.31
C HIS A 43 6.54 -1.70 5.07
N PRO A 44 6.12 -1.08 3.96
CA PRO A 44 5.83 -1.83 2.75
C PRO A 44 7.07 -2.17 1.94
N TYR A 45 6.91 -3.12 1.02
CA TYR A 45 7.83 -3.34 -0.08
C TYR A 45 7.10 -3.18 -1.42
N VAL A 46 7.86 -2.91 -2.47
CA VAL A 46 7.32 -2.81 -3.84
C VAL A 46 7.27 -4.21 -4.47
N ASN A 47 6.12 -4.57 -5.02
CA ASN A 47 5.90 -5.84 -5.72
C ASN A 47 5.50 -5.57 -7.18
N LEU A 48 6.20 -6.24 -8.11
CA LEU A 48 6.01 -6.07 -9.56
C LEU A 48 5.18 -7.19 -10.21
N LYS A 49 4.49 -8.04 -9.45
CA LYS A 49 3.65 -9.15 -9.98
C LYS A 49 2.65 -8.67 -11.04
N TYR A 50 2.10 -7.47 -10.85
CA TYR A 50 1.10 -6.87 -11.73
C TYR A 50 1.66 -5.76 -12.63
N PHE A 51 2.99 -5.61 -12.67
CA PHE A 51 3.64 -4.62 -13.50
C PHE A 51 3.36 -4.91 -14.98
N ASP A 52 2.88 -3.89 -15.69
CA ASP A 52 2.57 -3.96 -17.12
C ASP A 52 3.55 -3.14 -17.95
N SER A 53 4.60 -3.82 -18.41
CA SER A 53 5.61 -3.23 -19.28
C SER A 53 5.10 -2.89 -20.69
N SER A 54 3.88 -3.33 -21.07
CA SER A 54 3.30 -3.00 -22.38
C SER A 54 2.72 -1.59 -22.43
N TYR A 55 2.36 -1.02 -21.28
CA TYR A 55 1.97 0.39 -21.17
C TYR A 55 3.22 1.29 -21.15
N GLU A 56 4.12 1.01 -20.21
CA GLU A 56 5.39 1.73 -20.11
C GLU A 56 6.47 0.81 -19.52
N CYS A 57 7.63 0.75 -20.17
CA CYS A 57 8.72 -0.13 -19.80
C CYS A 57 9.83 0.64 -19.09
N LEU A 58 10.45 0.02 -18.08
CA LEU A 58 11.63 0.57 -17.39
C LEU A 58 12.78 0.87 -18.36
N SER A 59 12.91 0.09 -19.45
CA SER A 59 13.95 0.33 -20.45
C SER A 59 13.72 1.59 -21.29
N ALA A 60 12.53 2.19 -21.23
CA ALA A 60 12.22 3.45 -21.90
C ALA A 60 12.48 4.67 -21.00
N TRP A 61 12.80 4.47 -19.72
CA TRP A 61 13.14 5.53 -18.78
C TRP A 61 14.62 5.89 -18.88
N GLU A 62 14.91 7.19 -18.81
CA GLU A 62 16.28 7.69 -18.83
C GLU A 62 16.98 7.45 -17.48
N LYS A 63 18.32 7.53 -17.50
CA LYS A 63 19.16 7.29 -16.31
C LYS A 63 18.70 8.07 -15.07
N ASP A 64 18.40 9.36 -15.23
CA ASP A 64 18.00 10.22 -14.10
C ASP A 64 16.58 9.87 -13.61
N GLU A 65 15.70 9.43 -14.49
CA GLU A 65 14.34 9.00 -14.13
C GLU A 65 14.37 7.66 -13.38
N LEU A 66 15.21 6.72 -13.83
CA LEU A 66 15.45 5.47 -13.14
C LEU A 66 16.09 5.68 -11.76
N LYS A 67 16.95 6.69 -11.63
CA LYS A 67 17.46 7.10 -10.31
C LYS A 67 16.33 7.59 -9.41
N LEU A 68 15.46 8.48 -9.90
CA LEU A 68 14.31 8.97 -9.13
C LEU A 68 13.35 7.84 -8.74
N LEU A 69 13.15 6.85 -9.62
CA LEU A 69 12.36 5.66 -9.32
C LEU A 69 13.03 4.81 -8.22
N SER A 70 14.35 4.66 -8.25
CA SER A 70 15.10 3.93 -7.22
C SER A 70 14.99 4.63 -5.87
N ASP A 71 15.16 5.95 -5.84
CA ASP A 71 14.98 6.78 -4.65
C ASP A 71 13.53 6.68 -4.11
N PHE A 72 12.54 6.62 -5.02
CA PHE A 72 11.14 6.37 -4.67
C PHE A 72 10.93 5.00 -4.03
N ILE A 73 11.48 3.92 -4.58
CA ILE A 73 11.36 2.56 -4.03
C ILE A 73 11.96 2.50 -2.62
N GLN A 74 13.12 3.12 -2.41
CA GLN A 74 13.75 3.23 -1.10
C GLN A 74 12.84 4.01 -0.13
N LYS A 75 12.33 5.16 -0.56
CA LYS A 75 11.39 5.97 0.24
C LYS A 75 10.15 5.17 0.65
N ILE A 76 9.58 4.35 -0.22
CA ILE A 76 8.43 3.51 0.12
C ILE A 76 8.80 2.49 1.19
N SER A 77 9.98 1.87 1.07
CA SER A 77 10.46 0.86 2.02
C SER A 77 10.77 1.45 3.39
N ASP A 78 11.23 2.71 3.44
CA ASP A 78 11.53 3.43 4.68
C ASP A 78 10.29 4.10 5.30
N SER A 79 9.21 4.24 4.53
CA SER A 79 7.94 4.80 5.01
C SER A 79 7.05 3.72 5.64
N ASN A 80 6.01 4.15 6.37
CA ASN A 80 4.92 3.28 6.77
C ASN A 80 3.66 3.58 5.94
N TRP A 81 2.67 2.71 6.02
CA TRP A 81 1.42 2.89 5.29
C TRP A 81 0.59 4.11 5.67
N PHE A 82 0.67 4.57 6.91
CA PHE A 82 -0.02 5.78 7.36
C PHE A 82 0.49 7.01 6.59
N ASP A 83 1.81 7.14 6.45
CA ASP A 83 2.42 8.24 5.71
C ASP A 83 2.17 8.13 4.21
N ILE A 84 2.22 6.91 3.66
CA ILE A 84 1.91 6.67 2.23
C ILE A 84 0.44 7.00 1.93
N GLN A 85 -0.50 6.64 2.80
CA GLN A 85 -1.92 6.95 2.60
C GLN A 85 -2.19 8.45 2.58
N LYS A 86 -1.45 9.24 3.36
CA LYS A 86 -1.55 10.71 3.32
C LYS A 86 -1.00 11.32 2.04
N ALA A 87 0.03 10.70 1.46
CA ALA A 87 0.70 11.21 0.27
C ALA A 87 0.07 10.74 -1.05
N CYS A 88 -0.77 9.70 -1.02
CA CYS A 88 -1.37 9.11 -2.23
C CYS A 88 -2.65 9.83 -2.68
N THR A 89 -2.89 9.80 -3.99
CA THR A 89 -4.18 10.20 -4.56
C THR A 89 -4.93 8.94 -4.99
N LYS A 90 -6.10 8.68 -4.40
CA LYS A 90 -6.93 7.52 -4.75
C LYS A 90 -7.66 7.76 -6.08
N HIS A 91 -7.68 6.73 -6.94
CA HIS A 91 -8.45 6.75 -8.17
C HIS A 91 -9.93 6.54 -7.86
N LYS A 92 -10.77 7.52 -8.20
CA LYS A 92 -12.24 7.42 -8.04
C LYS A 92 -12.90 6.63 -9.17
N ASP A 93 -12.28 6.63 -10.35
CA ASP A 93 -12.76 5.94 -11.54
C ASP A 93 -11.67 5.01 -12.07
N ARG A 94 -11.88 3.69 -11.98
CA ARG A 94 -10.93 2.69 -12.47
C ARG A 94 -10.84 2.67 -14.01
N ARG A 95 -11.82 3.25 -14.72
CA ARG A 95 -11.85 3.25 -16.19
C ARG A 95 -10.78 4.13 -16.82
N VAL A 96 -10.21 5.06 -16.06
CA VAL A 96 -9.09 5.92 -16.52
C VAL A 96 -7.76 5.18 -16.51
N LEU A 97 -7.66 4.08 -15.75
CA LEU A 97 -6.44 3.29 -15.69
C LEU A 97 -6.24 2.49 -16.99
N PRO A 98 -5.00 2.26 -17.42
CA PRO A 98 -4.73 1.47 -18.61
C PRO A 98 -5.36 0.08 -18.52
N LYS A 99 -5.91 -0.39 -19.64
CA LYS A 99 -6.41 -1.77 -19.74
C LYS A 99 -5.21 -2.72 -19.75
N SER A 100 -5.13 -3.58 -18.74
CA SER A 100 -4.07 -4.57 -18.64
C SER A 100 -4.63 -5.94 -18.26
N LYS A 101 -4.21 -6.98 -18.98
CA LYS A 101 -4.50 -8.38 -18.61
C LYS A 101 -3.89 -8.76 -17.26
N LYS A 102 -2.84 -8.05 -16.81
CA LYS A 102 -2.22 -8.31 -15.51
C LYS A 102 -3.19 -7.96 -14.36
N VAL A 103 -3.96 -6.89 -14.51
CA VAL A 103 -4.85 -6.39 -13.45
C VAL A 103 -6.32 -6.77 -13.66
N GLU A 104 -6.66 -7.49 -14.73
CA GLU A 104 -8.05 -7.87 -15.04
C GLU A 104 -8.69 -8.71 -13.92
N ASN A 105 -7.89 -9.56 -13.28
CA ASN A 105 -8.30 -10.44 -12.18
C ASN A 105 -8.18 -9.78 -10.80
N VAL A 106 -7.77 -8.51 -10.73
CA VAL A 106 -7.74 -7.74 -9.49
C VAL A 106 -9.17 -7.31 -9.16
N SER A 107 -9.64 -7.66 -7.96
CA SER A 107 -11.00 -7.39 -7.48
C SER A 107 -11.44 -5.95 -7.80
N PRO A 108 -12.70 -5.74 -8.24
CA PRO A 108 -13.24 -4.40 -8.48
C PRO A 108 -13.21 -3.51 -7.23
N ASP A 109 -13.24 -4.10 -6.03
CA ASP A 109 -13.25 -3.37 -4.76
C ASP A 109 -11.86 -2.86 -4.34
N ILE A 110 -10.80 -3.31 -5.03
CA ILE A 110 -9.44 -2.81 -4.76
C ILE A 110 -9.33 -1.37 -5.23
N THR A 111 -9.02 -0.50 -4.26
CA THR A 111 -8.74 0.91 -4.53
C THR A 111 -7.32 1.06 -5.05
N PHE A 112 -7.22 1.47 -6.31
CA PHE A 112 -5.96 1.92 -6.89
C PHE A 112 -5.67 3.36 -6.45
N PHE A 113 -4.38 3.70 -6.38
CA PHE A 113 -3.92 5.05 -6.12
C PHE A 113 -2.64 5.35 -6.89
N GLU A 114 -2.33 6.64 -7.01
CA GLU A 114 -1.07 7.12 -7.54
C GLU A 114 -0.15 7.65 -6.44
N LEU A 115 1.14 7.56 -6.72
CA LEU A 115 2.21 8.18 -5.94
C LEU A 115 3.17 8.89 -6.88
N ARG A 116 3.66 10.06 -6.46
CA ARG A 116 4.63 10.84 -7.23
C ARG A 116 6.03 10.26 -7.06
N VAL A 117 6.67 9.98 -8.20
CA VAL A 117 8.12 9.72 -8.27
C VAL A 117 8.85 11.05 -8.43
N SER A 118 8.29 11.96 -9.23
CA SER A 118 8.81 13.30 -9.43
C SER A 118 7.67 14.30 -9.69
N ILE A 119 8.02 15.54 -10.04
CA ILE A 119 7.04 16.53 -10.51
C ILE A 119 6.40 16.08 -11.83
N LYS A 120 7.12 15.32 -12.65
CA LYS A 120 6.70 14.91 -14.00
C LYS A 120 6.17 13.47 -14.05
N ALA A 121 6.60 12.61 -13.12
CA ALA A 121 6.33 11.17 -13.17
C ALA A 121 5.60 10.65 -11.93
N ARG A 122 4.71 9.68 -12.17
CA ARG A 122 3.94 8.96 -11.15
C ARG A 122 4.05 7.46 -11.35
N VAL A 123 3.65 6.73 -10.30
CA VAL A 123 3.38 5.30 -10.37
C VAL A 123 1.97 5.02 -9.90
N HIS A 124 1.34 4.02 -10.51
CA HIS A 124 -0.03 3.64 -10.22
C HIS A 124 -0.03 2.20 -9.74
N GLY A 125 -0.76 1.95 -8.65
CA GLY A 125 -0.79 0.65 -8.02
C GLY A 125 -1.85 0.55 -6.95
N PHE A 126 -1.75 -0.50 -6.15
CA PHE A 126 -2.65 -0.72 -5.03
C PHE A 126 -1.91 -1.36 -3.86
N ARG A 127 -2.54 -1.29 -2.69
CA ARG A 127 -2.05 -1.96 -1.48
C ARG A 127 -2.76 -3.29 -1.31
N SER A 128 -1.98 -4.34 -1.01
CA SER A 128 -2.52 -5.54 -0.37
C SER A 128 -1.55 -6.03 0.69
N ALA A 129 -2.05 -6.19 1.92
CA ALA A 129 -1.25 -6.41 3.12
C ALA A 129 -0.09 -5.39 3.23
N ASN A 130 1.16 -5.88 3.20
CA ASN A 130 2.38 -5.08 3.32
C ASN A 130 3.08 -4.83 1.98
N ALA A 131 2.41 -5.08 0.86
CA ALA A 131 2.96 -4.82 -0.45
C ALA A 131 2.26 -3.65 -1.13
N PHE A 132 3.06 -2.75 -1.70
CA PHE A 132 2.63 -1.87 -2.77
C PHE A 132 2.81 -2.59 -4.10
N PHE A 133 1.72 -2.99 -4.73
CA PHE A 133 1.73 -3.59 -6.06
C PHE A 133 1.78 -2.49 -7.11
N LEU A 134 2.98 -2.21 -7.63
CA LEU A 134 3.18 -1.27 -8.73
C LEU A 134 2.70 -1.93 -10.03
N CYS A 135 1.71 -1.30 -10.66
CA CYS A 135 1.08 -1.81 -11.88
C CYS A 135 1.54 -1.05 -13.12
N TRP A 136 1.61 0.29 -13.03
CA TRP A 136 2.01 1.13 -14.16
C TRP A 136 2.99 2.22 -13.74
N LEU A 137 3.93 2.48 -14.63
CA LEU A 137 4.69 3.72 -14.67
C LEU A 137 3.88 4.75 -15.45
N ASP A 138 3.93 6.00 -15.01
CA ASP A 138 3.34 7.14 -15.72
C ASP A 138 4.35 8.28 -15.76
N ARG A 139 5.30 8.20 -16.70
CA ARG A 139 6.42 9.15 -16.81
C ARG A 139 6.01 10.59 -17.09
N ASN A 140 4.86 10.81 -17.74
CA ASN A 140 4.42 12.10 -18.26
C ASN A 140 2.96 12.45 -17.91
N HIS A 141 2.43 11.94 -16.79
CA HIS A 141 1.05 12.17 -16.35
C HIS A 141 -0.03 11.84 -17.41
N GLN A 142 0.19 10.80 -18.22
CA GLN A 142 -0.73 10.40 -19.29
C GLN A 142 -1.97 9.70 -18.75
N ILE A 143 -1.86 8.97 -17.63
CA ILE A 143 -3.01 8.26 -17.04
C ILE A 143 -3.95 9.26 -16.36
N TYR A 144 -3.38 10.27 -15.71
CA TYR A 144 -4.14 11.32 -15.03
C TYR A 144 -3.56 12.71 -15.36
N PRO A 145 -3.92 13.27 -16.54
CA PRO A 145 -3.52 14.62 -16.92
C PRO A 145 -3.99 15.63 -15.86
N MET A 146 -3.14 16.61 -15.56
CA MET A 146 -3.51 17.71 -14.66
C MET A 146 -4.45 18.69 -15.36
#